data_AF-A0A377PMK0-F1
#
_entry.id   AF-A0A377PMK0-F1
#
_cell.length_a   1.000
_cell.length_b   1.000
_cell.length_c   1.000
_cell.angle_alpha   90.00
_cell.angle_beta   90.00
_cell.angle_gamma   90.00
#
_symmetry.space_group_name_H-M   'P 1'
#
loop_
_entity.id
_entity.type
_entity.pdbx_description
1 polymer ?
#
loop_
_entity_poly.entity_id
_entity_poly.type
_entity_poly.pdbx_seq_one_letter_code
_entity_poly.pdbx_strand_id
1 'polypeptide(L)' 'MDEQLKQSALDFHEFPIPGKIQVVPTKPLATQRDLALAYSPGVAAPLFGDRRRSACCL' A
#
# COMPACT_ATOMS: atom_id res chain seq x y z
N MET A 1 39.38 -1.82 -0.48
CA MET A 1 38.20 -1.63 -1.33
C MET A 1 36.97 -1.93 -0.49
N ASP A 2 35.85 -1.27 -0.79
CA ASP A 2 34.48 -1.58 -0.32
C ASP A 2 33.91 -0.89 0.92
N GLU A 3 34.65 -0.15 1.74
CA GLU A 3 34.01 0.59 2.86
C GLU A 3 33.13 1.74 2.37
N GLN A 4 33.55 2.45 1.32
CA GLN A 4 32.74 3.50 0.67
C GLN A 4 31.48 2.92 -0.01
N LEU A 5 31.56 1.71 -0.57
CA LEU A 5 30.42 1.04 -1.20
C LEU A 5 29.42 0.54 -0.15
N LYS A 6 29.90 0.02 0.98
CA LYS A 6 29.05 -0.37 2.11
C LYS A 6 28.31 0.83 2.69
N GLN A 7 29.01 1.94 2.95
CA GLN A 7 28.37 3.14 3.49
C GLN A 7 27.34 3.71 2.52
N SER A 8 27.68 3.80 1.23
CA SER A 8 26.75 4.26 0.20
C SER A 8 25.50 3.37 0.07
N ALA A 9 25.65 2.06 0.25
CA ALA A 9 24.53 1.12 0.21
C ALA A 9 23.61 1.24 1.44
N LEU A 10 24.17 1.53 2.61
CA LEU A 10 23.39 1.81 3.82
C LEU A 10 22.63 3.12 3.67
N ASP A 11 23.32 4.18 3.26
CA ASP A 11 22.72 5.51 3.08
C ASP A 11 21.59 5.47 2.04
N PHE A 12 21.75 4.70 0.96
CA PHE A 12 20.74 4.50 -0.09
C PHE A 12 19.49 3.73 0.38
N HIS A 13 19.59 2.90 1.42
CA HIS A 13 18.47 2.14 1.96
C HIS A 13 17.82 2.80 3.18
N GLU A 14 18.51 3.75 3.83
CA GLU A 14 18.06 4.43 5.03
C GLU A 14 17.39 5.78 4.74
N PHE A 15 17.91 6.55 3.77
CA PHE A 15 17.44 7.91 3.50
C PHE A 15 16.91 8.10 2.07
N PRO A 16 15.89 8.95 1.86
CA PRO A 16 15.10 9.68 2.87
C PRO A 16 13.92 8.89 3.44
N ILE A 17 13.53 7.77 2.82
CA ILE A 17 12.44 6.91 3.29
C ILE A 17 12.99 5.48 3.34
N PRO A 18 13.11 4.87 4.52
CA PRO A 18 13.71 3.56 4.64
C PRO A 18 12.82 2.48 4.02
N GLY A 19 13.42 1.58 3.25
CA GLY A 19 12.75 0.41 2.68
C GLY A 19 12.63 0.41 1.15
N LYS A 20 12.61 -0.79 0.56
CA LYS A 20 12.63 -0.99 -0.91
C LYS A 20 11.24 -0.99 -1.55
N ILE A 21 10.19 -1.19 -0.76
CA ILE A 21 8.83 -1.41 -1.24
C ILE A 21 7.87 -0.55 -0.41
N GLN A 22 7.03 0.22 -1.09
CA GLN A 22 5.95 1.01 -0.50
C GLN A 22 4.62 0.54 -1.07
N VAL A 23 3.63 0.34 -0.21
CA VAL A 23 2.24 0.06 -0.61
C VAL A 23 1.43 1.34 -0.38
N VAL A 24 0.96 1.94 -1.47
CA VAL A 24 0.10 3.13 -1.43
C VAL A 24 -1.35 2.76 -1.78
N PRO A 25 -2.34 3.32 -1.08
CA PRO A 25 -3.74 3.08 -1.42
C PRO A 25 -4.07 3.74 -2.77
N THR A 26 -4.69 2.99 -3.68
CA THR A 26 -5.12 3.50 -5.00
C THR A 26 -6.37 4.39 -4.92
N LYS A 27 -7.15 4.27 -3.84
CA LYS A 27 -8.41 5.00 -3.64
C LYS A 27 -8.26 6.07 -2.56
N PRO A 28 -8.99 7.19 -2.66
CA PRO A 28 -8.97 8.22 -1.63
C PRO A 28 -9.45 7.62 -0.30
N LEU A 29 -8.75 7.95 0.78
CA LEU A 29 -9.09 7.60 2.17
C LEU A 29 -9.19 8.86 3.04
N ALA A 30 -9.47 10.01 2.42
CA ALA A 30 -9.39 11.32 3.08
C ALA A 30 -10.59 11.62 3.98
N THR A 31 -11.73 10.95 3.78
CA THR A 31 -12.97 11.22 4.51
C THR A 31 -13.47 10.01 5.29
N GLN A 32 -14.27 10.26 6.33
CA GLN A 32 -14.92 9.20 7.12
C GLN A 32 -15.76 8.25 6.25
N ARG A 33 -16.40 8.77 5.20
CA ARG A 33 -17.17 7.98 4.24
C ARG A 33 -16.28 7.04 3.43
N ASP A 34 -15.09 7.49 3.02
CA ASP A 34 -14.16 6.68 2.25
C ASP A 34 -13.59 5.53 3.09
N LEU A 35 -13.32 5.79 4.37
CA LEU A 35 -12.92 4.76 5.33
C LEU A 35 -14.03 3.72 5.57
N ALA A 36 -15.29 4.17 5.68
CA ALA A 36 -16.43 3.27 5.84
C ALA A 36 -16.72 2.40 4.60
N LEU A 37 -16.22 2.79 3.42
CA LEU A 37 -16.28 2.00 2.19
C LEU A 37 -15.11 1.02 2.06
N ALA A 38 -13.91 1.43 2.50
CA ALA A 38 -12.72 0.59 2.50
C ALA A 38 -12.74 -0.49 3.58
N TYR A 39 -13.39 -0.21 4.71
CA TYR A 39 -13.52 -1.11 5.86
C TYR A 39 -14.98 -1.52 6.09
N SER A 40 -15.21 -2.52 6.95
CA SER A 40 -16.55 -2.99 7.30
C SER A 40 -17.45 -1.83 7.75
N PRO A 41 -18.67 -1.62 7.21
CA PRO A 41 -19.54 -2.53 6.44
C PRO A 41 -19.44 -2.45 4.90
N GLY A 42 -18.67 -1.53 4.31
CA GLY A 42 -18.61 -1.33 2.85
C GLY A 42 -17.87 -2.44 2.09
N VAL A 43 -16.91 -3.10 2.72
CA VAL A 43 -16.15 -4.24 2.16
C VAL A 43 -17.01 -5.50 1.93
N ALA A 44 -18.20 -5.58 2.53
CA ALA A 44 -19.09 -6.73 2.38
C ALA A 44 -19.71 -6.80 0.97
N ALA A 45 -19.97 -5.66 0.33
CA ALA A 45 -20.59 -5.60 -1.00
C ALA A 45 -19.78 -6.34 -2.10
N PRO A 46 -18.46 -6.13 -2.25
CA PRO A 46 -17.67 -6.91 -3.21
C PRO A 46 -17.55 -8.40 -2.84
N LEU A 47 -17.63 -8.77 -1.55
CA LEU A 47 -17.51 -10.16 -1.10
C LEU A 47 -18.77 -10.99 -1.38
N PHE A 48 -19.95 -10.40 -1.26
CA PHE A 48 -21.22 -11.10 -1.43
C PHE A 48 -21.94 -10.82 -2.76
N GLY A 49 -21.59 -9.73 -3.46
CA GLY A 49 -22.48 -9.13 -4.47
C GLY A 49 -22.03 -9.14 -5.93
N ASP A 50 -20.77 -9.39 -6.29
CA ASP A 50 -20.40 -9.42 -7.71
C ASP A 50 -19.16 -10.25 -8.00
N ARG A 51 -19.35 -11.45 -8.58
CA ARG A 51 -18.25 -12.24 -9.17
C ARG A 51 -17.80 -11.72 -10.55
N ARG A 52 -18.38 -10.66 -11.11
CA ARG A 52 -18.12 -10.22 -12.50
C ARG A 52 -17.01 -9.19 -12.67
N ARG A 53 -16.49 -8.57 -11.60
CA ARG A 53 -15.34 -7.67 -11.71
C ARG A 53 -14.20 -8.19 -10.85
N SER A 54 -13.47 -9.14 -11.43
CA SER A 54 -12.16 -9.60 -10.97
C SER A 54 -11.16 -8.45 -11.05
N ALA A 55 -11.18 -7.57 -10.05
CA ALA A 55 -10.22 -6.47 -9.94
C ALA A 55 -9.85 -6.15 -8.49
N CYS A 56 -10.35 -6.88 -7.51
CA CYS A 56 -10.10 -6.53 -6.12
C CYS A 56 -10.15 -7.76 -5.21
N CYS A 57 -9.12 -8.59 -5.29
CA CYS A 57 -8.49 -9.29 -4.17
C CYS A 57 -7.08 -9.67 -4.63
N LEU A 58 -6.06 -9.18 -3.93
CA LEU A 58 -4.79 -9.89 -3.82
C LEU A 58 -5.03 -11.24 -3.12
#